data_AF-A0A9D4SQE3-F1
#
_entry.id   AF-A0A9D4SQE3-F1
#
_cell.length_a   1.000
_cell.length_b   1.000
_cell.length_c   1.000
_cell.angle_alpha   90.00
_cell.angle_beta   90.00
_cell.angle_gamma   90.00
#
_symmetry.space_group_name_H-M   'P 1'
#
loop_
_entity.id
_entity.type
_entity.pdbx_description
1 polymer ?
#
loop_
_entity_poly.entity_id
_entity_poly.type
_entity_poly.pdbx_seq_one_letter_code
_entity_poly.pdbx_strand_id
1 'polypeptide(L)'
;MDAKASATSAVATHSNVQRFVRTVRDCGVPFNVNIACPSKGRAFASLTGKDTKKLLSELPEKIRDLFYSDTREEVLFLWTTLRSLLEAFSGSDTDRDLEKDGQAFLQTFVRLGNSKRKGYGGERLTPYIHILCHHAALKHKQSKGLSKFASQGLEKKNDVLKHFYHQRSNKWDAATDALRLSKRLEDDSDETPRRPYHKTDEEYWREGGIEESRKRRERISVIPSAQEPSNVDPQVMTPGELRTELAARGVSTSSQDAKRLRQLLATIAQSELTE
;
A
#
# COMPACT_ATOMS: atom_id res chain seq x y z
N MET A 1 -36.09 -1.50 -32.16
CA MET A 1 -35.13 -0.40 -32.42
C MET A 1 -34.22 -0.20 -31.19
N ASP A 2 -33.78 -1.30 -30.55
CA ASP A 2 -33.39 -1.26 -29.12
C ASP A 2 -31.91 -1.55 -28.84
N ALA A 3 -31.09 -1.72 -29.89
CA ALA A 3 -29.65 -1.95 -29.73
C ALA A 3 -28.86 -0.67 -29.36
N LYS A 4 -29.38 0.52 -29.70
CA LYS A 4 -28.64 1.79 -29.53
C LYS A 4 -28.65 2.33 -28.10
N ALA A 5 -29.66 1.99 -27.28
CA ALA A 5 -29.75 2.43 -25.88
C ALA A 5 -28.89 1.58 -24.92
N SER A 6 -28.64 0.30 -25.26
CA SER A 6 -27.84 -0.61 -24.44
C SER A 6 -26.33 -0.29 -24.52
N ALA A 7 -25.86 0.11 -25.70
CA ALA A 7 -24.44 0.45 -25.93
C ALA A 7 -24.00 1.75 -25.23
N THR A 8 -24.84 2.79 -25.22
CA THR A 8 -24.56 4.07 -24.54
C THR A 8 -24.52 3.92 -23.01
N SER A 9 -25.37 3.04 -22.46
CA SER A 9 -25.41 2.73 -21.02
C SER A 9 -24.11 2.06 -20.54
N ALA A 10 -23.59 1.10 -21.31
CA ALA A 10 -22.37 0.36 -20.99
C ALA A 10 -21.10 1.24 -21.06
N VAL A 11 -21.02 2.16 -22.03
CA VAL A 11 -19.91 3.12 -22.17
C VAL A 11 -19.92 4.13 -21.00
N ALA A 12 -21.10 4.61 -20.60
CA ALA A 12 -21.25 5.55 -19.48
C ALA A 12 -20.91 4.90 -18.11
N THR A 13 -21.24 3.62 -17.92
CA THR A 13 -20.87 2.90 -16.68
C THR A 13 -19.37 2.69 -16.56
N HIS A 14 -18.68 2.41 -17.68
CA HIS A 14 -17.23 2.28 -17.70
C HIS A 14 -16.54 3.62 -17.33
N SER A 15 -17.08 4.74 -17.81
CA SER A 15 -16.65 6.11 -17.46
C SER A 15 -16.77 6.38 -15.95
N ASN A 16 -17.92 6.09 -15.34
CA ASN A 16 -18.15 6.39 -13.91
C ASN A 16 -17.30 5.53 -12.98
N VAL A 17 -17.09 4.25 -13.32
CA VAL A 17 -16.18 3.37 -12.57
C VAL A 17 -14.74 3.84 -12.68
N GLN A 18 -14.28 4.24 -13.86
CA GLN A 18 -12.94 4.79 -14.04
C GLN A 18 -12.77 6.10 -13.27
N ARG A 19 -13.78 6.97 -13.28
CA ARG A 19 -13.76 8.22 -12.52
C ARG A 19 -13.71 7.95 -11.03
N PHE A 20 -14.51 7.01 -10.52
CA PHE A 20 -14.43 6.57 -9.12
C PHE A 20 -13.05 6.03 -8.75
N VAL A 21 -12.48 5.14 -9.57
CA VAL A 21 -11.14 4.58 -9.33
C VAL A 21 -10.07 5.67 -9.30
N ARG A 22 -10.14 6.66 -10.21
CA ARG A 22 -9.25 7.83 -10.18
C ARG A 22 -9.40 8.60 -8.88
N THR A 23 -10.63 8.94 -8.50
CA THR A 23 -10.88 9.69 -7.26
C THR A 23 -10.38 8.97 -6.01
N VAL A 24 -10.52 7.64 -5.94
CA VAL A 24 -9.96 6.83 -4.83
C VAL A 24 -8.43 6.88 -4.82
N ARG A 25 -7.78 6.83 -6.00
CA ARG A 25 -6.32 6.98 -6.13
C ARG A 25 -5.84 8.39 -5.81
N ASP A 26 -6.65 9.41 -6.07
CA ASP A 26 -6.37 10.80 -5.70
C ASP A 26 -6.44 11.01 -4.17
N CYS A 27 -7.08 10.10 -3.43
CA CYS A 27 -6.92 9.98 -1.98
C CYS A 27 -5.60 9.29 -1.59
N GLY A 28 -4.70 9.00 -2.52
CA GLY A 28 -3.43 8.32 -2.27
C GLY A 28 -3.56 6.88 -1.79
N VAL A 29 -4.64 6.19 -2.18
CA VAL A 29 -4.87 4.77 -1.88
C VAL A 29 -4.70 3.95 -3.16
N PRO A 30 -3.82 2.91 -3.17
CA PRO A 30 -3.65 2.06 -4.33
C PRO A 30 -4.88 1.17 -4.52
N PHE A 31 -5.83 1.65 -5.33
CA PHE A 31 -7.09 0.96 -5.58
C PHE A 31 -7.23 0.53 -7.05
N ASN A 32 -7.59 -0.73 -7.22
CA ASN A 32 -7.85 -1.37 -8.52
C ASN A 32 -9.11 -2.23 -8.42
N VAL A 33 -9.88 -2.27 -9.50
CA VAL A 33 -11.02 -3.17 -9.66
C VAL A 33 -10.60 -4.25 -10.65
N ASN A 34 -10.30 -5.46 -10.15
CA ASN A 34 -9.94 -6.59 -11.00
C ASN A 34 -11.20 -7.32 -11.44
N ILE A 35 -11.56 -7.14 -12.72
CA ILE A 35 -12.73 -7.77 -13.33
C ILE A 35 -12.43 -9.21 -13.77
N ALA A 36 -11.16 -9.62 -13.81
CA ALA A 36 -10.69 -10.84 -14.47
C ALA A 36 -10.28 -11.97 -13.50
N CYS A 37 -11.09 -12.31 -12.48
CA CYS A 37 -10.88 -13.55 -11.72
C CYS A 37 -11.98 -14.57 -12.09
N PRO A 38 -11.72 -15.53 -13.00
CA PRO A 38 -12.75 -16.42 -13.55
C PRO A 38 -13.45 -17.28 -12.49
N SER A 39 -12.77 -17.61 -11.39
CA SER A 39 -13.29 -18.45 -10.31
C SER A 39 -13.86 -17.68 -9.12
N LYS A 40 -13.65 -16.36 -9.03
CA LYS A 40 -14.04 -15.53 -7.87
C LYS A 40 -14.88 -14.31 -8.21
N GLY A 41 -15.21 -14.08 -9.48
CA GLY A 41 -15.95 -12.90 -9.92
C GLY A 41 -15.13 -11.60 -9.81
N ARG A 42 -15.80 -10.47 -9.64
CA ARG A 42 -15.15 -9.14 -9.44
C ARG A 42 -14.43 -9.12 -8.09
N ALA A 43 -13.11 -8.96 -8.11
CA ALA A 43 -12.29 -8.82 -6.91
C ALA A 43 -11.81 -7.37 -6.75
N PHE A 44 -12.03 -6.81 -5.56
CA PHE A 44 -11.50 -5.49 -5.19
C PHE A 44 -10.09 -5.64 -4.63
N ALA A 45 -9.25 -4.63 -4.81
CA ALA A 45 -7.98 -4.53 -4.10
C ALA A 45 -8.23 -4.60 -2.58
N SER A 46 -7.45 -5.41 -1.87
CA SER A 46 -7.52 -5.47 -0.40
C SER A 46 -7.07 -4.13 0.17
N LEU A 47 -7.92 -3.52 0.99
CA LEU A 47 -7.61 -2.26 1.67
C LEU A 47 -6.97 -2.56 3.02
N THR A 48 -5.86 -1.88 3.33
CA THR A 48 -5.31 -1.94 4.68
C THR A 48 -6.16 -1.10 5.64
N GLY A 49 -6.01 -1.31 6.95
CA GLY A 49 -6.71 -0.49 7.95
C GLY A 49 -6.38 1.02 7.82
N LYS A 50 -5.18 1.36 7.38
CA LYS A 50 -4.77 2.75 7.12
C LYS A 50 -5.49 3.31 5.90
N ASP A 51 -5.58 2.54 4.82
CA ASP A 51 -6.28 2.95 3.60
C ASP A 51 -7.76 3.16 3.88
N THR A 52 -8.41 2.24 4.59
CA THR A 52 -9.83 2.36 4.97
C THR A 52 -10.10 3.64 5.77
N LYS A 53 -9.26 3.96 6.76
CA LYS A 53 -9.39 5.22 7.53
C LYS A 53 -9.26 6.45 6.63
N LYS A 54 -8.29 6.45 5.72
CA LYS A 54 -8.07 7.54 4.78
C LYS A 54 -9.24 7.73 3.80
N LEU A 55 -9.80 6.63 3.30
CA LEU A 55 -10.97 6.69 2.44
C LEU A 55 -12.20 7.20 3.16
N LEU A 56 -12.47 6.71 4.38
CA LEU A 56 -13.59 7.20 5.18
C LEU A 56 -13.49 8.69 5.47
N SER A 57 -12.28 9.25 5.59
CA SER A 57 -12.09 10.68 5.86
C SER A 57 -12.14 11.58 4.63
N GLU A 58 -11.55 11.16 3.51
CA GLU A 58 -11.33 12.04 2.36
C GLU A 58 -12.26 11.77 1.17
N LEU A 59 -12.77 10.54 1.04
CA LEU A 59 -13.50 10.14 -0.15
C LEU A 59 -14.89 10.76 -0.26
N PRO A 60 -15.73 10.87 0.80
CA PRO A 60 -17.14 11.28 0.68
C PRO A 60 -17.35 12.59 -0.08
N GLU A 61 -16.57 13.62 0.26
CA GLU A 61 -16.63 14.92 -0.41
C GLU A 61 -16.20 14.85 -1.88
N LYS A 62 -15.14 14.07 -2.18
CA LYS A 62 -14.58 13.97 -3.53
C LYS A 62 -15.46 13.18 -4.50
N ILE A 63 -16.30 12.28 -4.00
CA ILE A 63 -17.21 11.45 -4.82
C ILE A 63 -18.65 11.97 -4.84
N ARG A 64 -18.92 13.11 -4.21
CA ARG A 64 -20.27 13.71 -4.12
C ARG A 64 -20.96 13.83 -5.49
N ASP A 65 -20.21 14.28 -6.50
CA ASP A 65 -20.72 14.47 -7.86
C ASP A 65 -20.85 13.18 -8.67
N LEU A 66 -20.34 12.05 -8.16
CA LEU A 66 -20.52 10.73 -8.77
C LEU A 66 -21.84 10.08 -8.38
N PHE A 67 -22.47 10.55 -7.31
CA PHE A 67 -23.75 10.04 -6.85
C PHE A 67 -24.92 10.69 -7.59
N TYR A 68 -25.96 9.87 -7.78
CA TYR A 68 -27.24 10.36 -8.30
C TYR A 68 -27.81 11.41 -7.35
N SER A 69 -28.35 12.49 -7.90
CA SER A 69 -28.82 13.65 -7.13
C SER A 69 -29.92 13.31 -6.12
N ASP A 70 -30.73 12.30 -6.39
CA ASP A 70 -31.85 11.84 -5.57
C ASP A 70 -31.44 11.00 -4.34
N THR A 71 -30.22 10.46 -4.34
CA THR A 71 -29.74 9.50 -3.32
C THR A 71 -28.37 9.88 -2.74
N ARG A 72 -27.82 11.02 -3.20
CA ARG A 72 -26.50 11.52 -2.81
C ARG A 72 -26.39 11.72 -1.31
N GLU A 73 -27.36 12.40 -0.72
CA GLU A 73 -27.30 12.78 0.69
C GLU A 73 -27.41 11.55 1.60
N GLU A 74 -28.23 10.55 1.25
CA GLU A 74 -28.29 9.29 1.97
C GLU A 74 -27.00 8.49 1.86
N VAL A 75 -26.37 8.46 0.69
CA VAL A 75 -25.08 7.74 0.52
C VAL A 75 -23.99 8.45 1.33
N LEU A 76 -23.91 9.79 1.28
CA LEU A 76 -22.98 10.56 2.11
C LEU A 76 -23.21 10.30 3.59
N PHE A 77 -24.49 10.30 4.03
CA PHE A 77 -24.86 9.97 5.40
C PHE A 77 -24.35 8.59 5.82
N LEU A 78 -24.44 7.56 4.97
CA LEU A 78 -23.89 6.24 5.30
C LEU A 78 -22.37 6.30 5.52
N TRP A 79 -21.63 6.97 4.64
CA TRP A 79 -20.16 7.09 4.77
C TRP A 79 -19.75 7.82 6.05
N THR A 80 -20.36 8.97 6.33
CA THR A 80 -20.04 9.79 7.52
C THR A 80 -20.45 9.08 8.80
N THR A 81 -21.61 8.42 8.82
CA THR A 81 -22.10 7.68 9.99
C THR A 81 -21.23 6.47 10.26
N LEU A 82 -20.83 5.72 9.22
CA LEU A 82 -19.91 4.59 9.38
C LEU A 82 -18.58 5.03 9.98
N ARG A 83 -17.99 6.11 9.45
CA ARG A 83 -16.75 6.68 10.01
C ARG A 83 -16.93 7.02 11.49
N SER A 84 -18.00 7.75 11.79
CA SER A 84 -18.28 8.23 13.13
C SER A 84 -18.51 7.10 14.14
N LEU A 85 -19.21 6.03 13.74
CA LEU A 85 -19.43 4.84 14.57
C LEU A 85 -18.10 4.12 14.84
N LEU A 86 -17.28 3.92 13.81
CA LEU A 86 -15.98 3.24 13.96
C LEU A 86 -15.01 4.03 14.85
N GLU A 87 -15.01 5.35 14.76
CA GLU A 87 -14.24 6.24 15.64
C GLU A 87 -14.74 6.13 17.10
N ALA A 88 -16.06 6.19 17.32
CA ALA A 88 -16.65 6.03 18.65
C ALA A 88 -16.32 4.66 19.28
N PHE A 89 -16.43 3.57 18.52
CA PHE A 89 -16.12 2.24 19.02
C PHE A 89 -14.63 2.01 19.33
N SER A 90 -13.75 2.81 18.71
CA SER A 90 -12.31 2.79 18.97
C SER A 90 -11.95 3.49 20.29
N GLY A 91 -12.77 4.44 20.74
CA GLY A 91 -12.60 5.20 21.97
C GLY A 91 -13.03 4.45 23.24
N SER A 92 -12.90 5.15 24.36
CA SER A 92 -13.52 4.78 25.64
C SER A 92 -15.01 5.16 25.65
N ASP A 93 -15.69 4.82 26.75
CA ASP A 93 -17.12 5.07 26.97
C ASP A 93 -17.57 6.46 26.49
N THR A 94 -18.71 6.50 25.80
CA THR A 94 -19.27 7.71 25.20
C THR A 94 -20.73 7.86 25.60
N ASP A 95 -21.14 9.09 25.96
CA ASP A 95 -22.54 9.42 26.26
C ASP A 95 -23.44 9.41 25.01
N ARG A 96 -22.86 9.19 23.84
CA ARG A 96 -23.56 9.14 22.57
C ARG A 96 -24.39 7.86 22.46
N ASP A 97 -25.61 8.00 21.95
CA ASP A 97 -26.48 6.87 21.64
C ASP A 97 -26.05 6.17 20.34
N LEU A 98 -25.04 5.29 20.46
CA LEU A 98 -24.51 4.52 19.35
C LEU A 98 -25.52 3.50 18.78
N GLU A 99 -26.52 3.10 19.58
CA GLU A 99 -27.56 2.18 19.13
C GLU A 99 -28.49 2.88 18.14
N LYS A 100 -28.96 4.08 18.49
CA LYS A 100 -29.78 4.90 17.60
C LYS A 100 -29.06 5.23 16.29
N ASP A 101 -27.77 5.54 16.35
CA ASP A 101 -26.98 5.81 15.15
C ASP A 101 -26.80 4.57 14.26
N GLY A 102 -26.58 3.39 14.87
CA GLY A 102 -26.53 2.12 14.16
C GLY A 102 -27.86 1.79 13.48
N GLN A 103 -28.99 2.03 14.16
CA GLN A 103 -30.31 1.84 13.59
C GLN A 103 -30.60 2.82 12.44
N ALA A 104 -30.22 4.10 12.58
CA ALA A 104 -30.38 5.10 11.52
C ALA A 104 -29.55 4.76 10.27
N PHE A 105 -28.31 4.28 10.47
CA PHE A 105 -27.48 3.74 9.40
C PHE A 105 -28.17 2.58 8.68
N LEU A 106 -28.66 1.59 9.44
CA LEU A 106 -29.32 0.40 8.89
C LEU A 106 -30.59 0.74 8.09
N GLN A 107 -31.46 1.59 8.65
CA GLN A 107 -32.68 2.02 8.00
C GLN A 107 -32.39 2.75 6.68
N THR A 108 -31.37 3.62 6.67
CA THR A 108 -30.95 4.32 5.45
C THR A 108 -30.41 3.35 4.40
N PHE A 109 -29.61 2.36 4.82
CA PHE A 109 -29.08 1.32 3.95
C PHE A 109 -30.18 0.47 3.30
N VAL A 110 -31.20 0.07 4.07
CA VAL A 110 -32.34 -0.70 3.56
C VAL A 110 -33.22 0.16 2.64
N ARG A 111 -33.49 1.42 3.02
CA ARG A 111 -34.28 2.36 2.21
C ARG A 111 -33.64 2.62 0.85
N LEU A 112 -32.32 2.72 0.78
CA LEU A 112 -31.60 2.84 -0.49
C LEU A 112 -31.78 1.61 -1.38
N GLY A 113 -31.93 0.40 -0.83
CA GLY A 113 -32.21 -0.81 -1.62
C GLY A 113 -33.65 -0.88 -2.13
N ASN A 114 -34.59 -0.29 -1.40
CA ASN A 114 -35.97 -0.12 -1.85
C ASN A 114 -36.09 0.92 -2.98
N SER A 115 -35.15 1.87 -3.03
CA SER A 115 -34.94 2.70 -4.23
C SER A 115 -34.28 1.85 -5.33
N LYS A 116 -34.38 2.23 -6.61
CA LYS A 116 -33.84 1.44 -7.75
C LYS A 116 -32.28 1.33 -7.78
N ARG A 117 -31.60 1.53 -6.65
CA ARG A 117 -30.14 1.51 -6.47
C ARG A 117 -29.67 0.10 -6.13
N LYS A 118 -29.10 -0.57 -7.13
CA LYS A 118 -28.47 -1.88 -6.95
C LYS A 118 -27.28 -1.77 -5.98
N GLY A 119 -27.19 -2.70 -5.04
CA GLY A 119 -26.07 -2.81 -4.08
C GLY A 119 -26.43 -2.47 -2.63
N TYR A 120 -27.64 -1.95 -2.41
CA TYR A 120 -28.24 -1.72 -1.10
C TYR A 120 -29.41 -2.68 -0.89
N GLY A 121 -29.99 -2.70 0.32
CA GLY A 121 -31.16 -3.54 0.64
C GLY A 121 -30.87 -4.59 1.71
N GLY A 122 -31.93 -5.14 2.31
CA GLY A 122 -31.83 -6.12 3.38
C GLY A 122 -31.12 -7.41 2.95
N GLU A 123 -31.27 -7.79 1.69
CA GLU A 123 -30.62 -8.97 1.08
C GLU A 123 -29.12 -8.77 0.84
N ARG A 124 -28.62 -7.54 0.93
CA ARG A 124 -27.20 -7.18 0.79
C ARG A 124 -26.52 -6.85 2.12
N LEU A 125 -27.22 -7.06 3.23
CA LEU A 125 -26.70 -6.84 4.55
C LEU A 125 -25.56 -7.84 4.84
N THR A 126 -24.36 -7.32 5.02
CA THR A 126 -23.21 -8.16 5.38
C THR A 126 -23.24 -8.53 6.87
N PRO A 127 -22.61 -9.63 7.29
CA PRO A 127 -22.49 -9.97 8.71
C PRO A 127 -21.88 -8.83 9.54
N TYR A 128 -20.93 -8.08 9.00
CA TYR A 128 -20.33 -6.94 9.70
C TYR A 128 -21.28 -5.75 9.85
N ILE A 129 -22.14 -5.48 8.86
CA ILE A 129 -23.20 -4.46 9.01
C ILE A 129 -24.18 -4.90 10.10
N HIS A 130 -24.58 -6.17 10.12
CA HIS A 130 -25.45 -6.71 11.17
C HIS A 130 -24.84 -6.53 12.57
N ILE A 131 -23.58 -6.93 12.75
CA ILE A 131 -22.85 -6.82 14.01
C ILE A 131 -22.75 -5.35 14.44
N LEU A 132 -22.39 -4.45 13.51
CA LEU A 132 -22.26 -3.03 13.76
C LEU A 132 -23.57 -2.41 14.28
N CYS A 133 -24.70 -2.72 13.64
CA CYS A 133 -25.96 -2.03 13.91
C CYS A 133 -26.76 -2.64 15.07
N HIS A 134 -26.61 -3.94 15.35
CA HIS A 134 -27.41 -4.62 16.38
C HIS A 134 -26.65 -4.94 17.66
N HIS A 135 -25.33 -5.19 17.58
CA HIS A 135 -24.60 -5.79 18.69
C HIS A 135 -23.48 -4.90 19.23
N ALA A 136 -22.86 -4.07 18.37
CA ALA A 136 -21.67 -3.32 18.73
C ALA A 136 -21.93 -2.30 19.85
N ALA A 137 -23.05 -1.57 19.84
CA ALA A 137 -23.39 -0.59 20.87
C ALA A 137 -23.51 -1.20 22.27
N LEU A 138 -24.32 -2.27 22.38
CA LEU A 138 -24.49 -3.00 23.64
C LEU A 138 -23.15 -3.54 24.15
N LYS A 139 -22.35 -4.15 23.27
CA LYS A 139 -21.05 -4.72 23.63
C LYS A 139 -20.04 -3.65 24.01
N HIS A 140 -20.04 -2.49 23.35
CA HIS A 140 -19.19 -1.37 23.70
C HIS A 140 -19.47 -0.87 25.11
N LYS A 141 -20.75 -0.70 25.48
CA LYS A 141 -21.17 -0.30 26.83
C LYS A 141 -20.83 -1.35 27.89
N GLN A 142 -21.17 -2.62 27.64
CA GLN A 142 -20.86 -3.74 28.57
C GLN A 142 -19.36 -3.85 28.86
N SER A 143 -18.56 -3.64 27.82
CA SER A 143 -17.13 -3.86 27.89
C SER A 143 -16.32 -2.59 28.16
N LYS A 144 -16.95 -1.42 28.27
CA LYS A 144 -16.28 -0.11 28.42
C LYS A 144 -15.23 0.12 27.33
N GLY A 145 -15.62 -0.08 26.07
CA GLY A 145 -14.75 0.04 24.91
C GLY A 145 -14.41 -1.29 24.24
N LEU A 146 -14.59 -1.34 22.91
CA LEU A 146 -14.31 -2.54 22.10
C LEU A 146 -12.85 -2.66 21.67
N SER A 147 -12.11 -1.55 21.62
CA SER A 147 -10.75 -1.49 21.09
C SER A 147 -9.77 -2.42 21.81
N LYS A 148 -9.95 -2.64 23.12
CA LYS A 148 -9.12 -3.56 23.91
C LYS A 148 -9.26 -5.04 23.55
N PHE A 149 -10.34 -5.42 22.87
CA PHE A 149 -10.56 -6.79 22.37
C PHE A 149 -10.25 -6.93 20.88
N ALA A 150 -9.69 -5.90 20.26
CA ALA A 150 -9.32 -5.95 18.85
C ALA A 150 -8.14 -6.91 18.63
N SER A 151 -8.19 -7.66 17.53
CA SER A 151 -7.11 -8.58 17.12
C SER A 151 -5.87 -7.87 16.58
N GLN A 152 -5.84 -6.54 16.52
CA GLN A 152 -4.74 -5.77 15.94
C GLN A 152 -3.39 -6.07 16.62
N GLY A 153 -3.39 -6.30 17.93
CA GLY A 153 -2.18 -6.68 18.66
C GLY A 153 -1.63 -8.05 18.22
N LEU A 154 -2.51 -9.00 17.90
CA LEU A 154 -2.12 -10.31 17.40
C LEU A 154 -1.54 -10.23 15.99
N GLU A 155 -2.14 -9.42 15.10
CA GLU A 155 -1.61 -9.23 13.74
C GLU A 155 -0.21 -8.60 13.74
N LYS A 156 0.04 -7.62 14.62
CA LYS A 156 1.39 -7.07 14.80
C LYS A 156 2.39 -8.11 15.29
N LYS A 157 1.97 -9.02 16.18
CA LYS A 157 2.83 -10.14 16.62
C LYS A 157 3.12 -11.10 15.48
N ASN A 158 2.15 -11.36 14.60
CA ASN A 158 2.38 -12.17 13.40
C ASN A 158 3.44 -11.56 12.49
N ASP A 159 3.43 -10.24 12.29
CA ASP A 159 4.46 -9.54 11.50
C ASP A 159 5.87 -9.72 12.10
N VAL A 160 5.99 -9.63 13.43
CA VAL A 160 7.26 -9.84 14.15
C VAL A 160 7.73 -11.29 14.04
N LEU A 161 6.84 -12.26 14.22
CA LEU A 161 7.16 -13.68 14.08
C LEU A 161 7.63 -14.00 12.66
N LYS A 162 6.98 -13.43 11.65
CA LYS A 162 7.38 -13.56 10.25
C LYS A 162 8.78 -12.98 10.00
N HIS A 163 9.10 -11.86 10.62
CA HIS A 163 10.44 -11.28 10.57
C HIS A 163 11.50 -12.22 11.18
N PHE A 164 11.25 -12.80 12.36
CA PHE A 164 12.17 -13.78 12.95
C PHE A 164 12.33 -15.03 12.09
N TYR A 165 11.24 -15.54 11.55
CA TYR A 165 11.27 -16.69 10.66
C TYR A 165 12.18 -16.47 9.43
N HIS A 166 12.12 -15.28 8.82
CA HIS A 166 12.91 -15.00 7.62
C HIS A 166 14.36 -14.60 7.90
N GLN A 167 14.66 -13.98 9.04
CA GLN A 167 15.97 -13.35 9.27
C GLN A 167 16.81 -14.00 10.38
N ARG A 168 16.20 -14.67 11.35
CA ARG A 168 16.88 -15.12 12.58
C ARG A 168 16.73 -16.61 12.88
N SER A 169 15.71 -17.28 12.36
CA SER A 169 15.51 -18.73 12.53
C SER A 169 16.37 -19.52 11.55
N ASN A 170 16.85 -20.68 11.99
CA ASN A 170 17.51 -21.66 11.12
C ASN A 170 16.49 -22.54 10.34
N LYS A 171 15.19 -22.29 10.55
CA LYS A 171 14.02 -22.93 9.91
C LYS A 171 13.90 -24.44 10.18
N TRP A 172 14.64 -24.98 11.13
CA TRP A 172 14.58 -26.40 11.49
C TRP A 172 13.33 -26.70 12.33
N ASP A 173 13.03 -25.81 13.29
CA ASP A 173 11.75 -25.76 14.00
C ASP A 173 11.33 -24.29 14.13
N ALA A 174 10.67 -23.80 13.07
CA ALA A 174 10.29 -22.40 12.91
C ALA A 174 9.44 -21.86 14.06
N ALA A 175 8.53 -22.67 14.59
CA ALA A 175 7.61 -22.26 15.65
C ALA A 175 8.36 -22.14 16.97
N THR A 176 9.13 -23.16 17.33
CA THR A 176 9.93 -23.16 18.56
C THR A 176 11.02 -22.09 18.52
N ASP A 177 11.68 -21.89 17.38
CA ASP A 177 12.66 -20.82 17.19
C ASP A 177 12.06 -19.44 17.39
N ALA A 178 10.90 -19.16 16.75
CA ALA A 178 10.24 -17.87 16.85
C ALA A 178 9.78 -17.59 18.28
N LEU A 179 9.28 -18.60 19.01
CA LEU A 179 8.93 -18.47 20.42
C LEU A 179 10.16 -18.22 21.30
N ARG A 180 11.25 -18.98 21.11
CA ARG A 180 12.51 -18.79 21.86
C ARG A 180 13.14 -17.42 21.60
N LEU A 181 13.12 -16.96 20.35
CA LEU A 181 13.63 -15.63 19.97
C LEU A 181 12.76 -14.51 20.55
N SER A 182 11.44 -14.67 20.51
CA SER A 182 10.52 -13.73 21.16
C SER A 182 10.79 -13.63 22.65
N LYS A 183 10.97 -14.78 23.33
CA LYS A 183 11.26 -14.81 24.77
C LYS A 183 12.60 -14.16 25.11
N ARG A 184 13.66 -14.42 24.32
CA ARG A 184 14.96 -13.75 24.52
C ARG A 184 14.86 -12.23 24.42
N LEU A 185 14.03 -11.71 23.52
CA LEU A 185 13.85 -10.26 23.36
C LEU A 185 13.03 -9.61 24.47
N GLU A 186 12.18 -10.38 25.17
CA GLU A 186 11.53 -9.92 26.40
C GLU A 186 12.53 -9.81 27.56
N ASP A 187 13.51 -10.72 27.60
CA ASP A 187 14.54 -10.77 28.65
C ASP A 187 15.71 -9.79 28.36
N ASP A 188 15.99 -9.45 27.10
CA ASP A 188 16.99 -8.47 26.62
C ASP A 188 16.56 -6.99 26.85
N SER A 189 15.82 -6.69 27.91
CA SER A 189 15.59 -5.29 28.33
C SER A 189 16.88 -4.57 28.73
N ASP A 190 17.96 -5.32 28.96
CA ASP A 190 19.33 -4.84 29.04
C ASP A 190 20.05 -5.22 27.75
N GLU A 191 20.34 -4.26 26.88
CA GLU A 191 21.17 -4.51 25.69
C GLU A 191 22.49 -5.15 26.12
N THR A 192 22.64 -6.46 25.87
CA THR A 192 23.91 -7.14 26.09
C THR A 192 24.97 -6.38 25.28
N PRO A 193 25.99 -5.76 25.90
CA PRO A 193 26.95 -4.95 25.17
C PRO A 193 27.60 -5.80 24.09
N ARG A 194 27.72 -5.25 22.88
CA ARG A 194 28.39 -5.92 21.76
C ARG A 194 29.74 -6.40 22.26
N ARG A 195 29.94 -7.72 22.27
CA ARG A 195 31.21 -8.31 22.70
C ARG A 195 32.33 -7.70 21.83
N PRO A 196 33.36 -7.09 22.42
CA PRO A 196 34.46 -6.57 21.64
C PRO A 196 35.13 -7.73 20.90
N TYR A 197 35.08 -7.68 19.58
CA TYR A 197 35.78 -8.64 18.74
C TYR A 197 37.23 -8.20 18.59
N HIS A 198 38.14 -8.94 19.21
CA HIS A 198 39.57 -8.76 19.02
C HIS A 198 40.08 -9.73 17.95
N LYS A 199 40.65 -9.17 16.88
CA LYS A 199 41.39 -9.93 15.87
C LYS A 199 42.72 -10.35 16.49
N THR A 200 42.80 -11.59 16.97
CA THR A 200 44.00 -12.12 17.65
C THR A 200 45.12 -12.52 16.70
N ASP A 201 44.77 -12.90 15.46
CA ASP A 201 45.74 -13.35 14.46
C ASP A 201 46.15 -12.19 13.54
N GLU A 202 47.22 -11.49 13.91
CA GLU A 202 47.69 -10.32 13.15
C GLU A 202 48.20 -10.70 11.76
N GLU A 203 48.74 -11.92 11.59
CA GLU A 203 49.25 -12.41 10.32
C GLU A 203 48.10 -12.66 9.33
N TYR A 204 47.06 -13.38 9.79
CA TYR A 204 45.86 -13.63 8.99
C TYR A 204 45.06 -12.35 8.68
N TRP A 205 45.03 -11.36 9.58
CA TRP A 205 44.25 -10.14 9.36
C TRP A 205 45.01 -8.99 8.69
N ARG A 206 46.30 -8.79 9.00
CA ARG A 206 47.09 -7.61 8.60
C ARG A 206 48.30 -7.94 7.73
N GLU A 207 49.15 -8.89 8.12
CA GLU A 207 50.45 -9.15 7.46
C GLU A 207 50.29 -9.97 6.16
N GLY A 208 49.62 -9.40 5.17
CA GLY A 208 49.42 -10.02 3.86
C GLY A 208 48.24 -11.00 3.77
N GLY A 209 47.51 -11.21 4.86
CA GLY A 209 46.32 -12.06 4.89
C GLY A 209 45.05 -11.43 4.27
N ILE A 210 43.95 -11.43 5.02
CA ILE A 210 42.62 -11.09 4.50
C ILE A 210 42.50 -9.64 4.00
N GLU A 211 43.18 -8.68 4.63
CA GLU A 211 43.09 -7.27 4.23
C GLU A 211 43.74 -7.03 2.86
N GLU A 212 44.90 -7.64 2.59
CA GLU A 212 45.48 -7.62 1.24
C GLU A 212 44.67 -8.45 0.24
N SER A 213 44.21 -9.65 0.63
CA SER A 213 43.38 -10.48 -0.24
C SER A 213 42.09 -9.77 -0.67
N ARG A 214 41.45 -9.02 0.23
CA ARG A 214 40.25 -8.22 -0.07
C ARG A 214 40.54 -6.99 -0.92
N LYS A 215 41.73 -6.36 -0.78
CA LYS A 215 42.16 -5.29 -1.69
C LYS A 215 42.41 -5.80 -3.12
N ARG A 216 42.89 -7.04 -3.27
CA ARG A 216 43.13 -7.69 -4.56
C ARG A 216 41.87 -8.23 -5.23
N ARG A 217 40.79 -8.46 -4.49
CA ARG A 217 39.50 -8.88 -5.05
C ARG A 217 38.83 -7.68 -5.71
N GLU A 218 38.57 -7.78 -7.00
CA GLU A 218 37.69 -6.83 -7.68
C GLU A 218 36.32 -6.84 -7.00
N ARG A 219 35.85 -5.66 -6.59
CA ARG A 219 34.48 -5.54 -6.10
C ARG A 219 33.55 -5.83 -7.27
N ILE A 220 32.58 -6.72 -7.07
CA ILE A 220 31.52 -7.00 -8.04
C ILE A 220 30.76 -5.71 -8.44
N SER A 221 30.84 -4.66 -7.63
CA SER A 221 30.26 -3.34 -7.86
C SER A 221 31.22 -2.28 -8.40
N VAL A 222 32.38 -2.63 -8.97
CA VAL A 222 33.18 -1.62 -9.70
C VAL A 222 32.47 -1.30 -11.00
N ILE A 223 31.77 -0.16 -11.02
CA ILE A 223 31.45 0.55 -12.26
C ILE A 223 32.81 0.97 -12.84
N PRO A 224 33.16 0.59 -14.08
CA PRO A 224 34.43 0.97 -14.67
C PRO A 224 34.63 2.48 -14.57
N SER A 225 35.74 2.89 -13.96
CA SER A 225 36.21 4.26 -14.01
C SER A 225 36.36 4.65 -15.48
N ALA A 226 35.80 5.80 -15.83
CA ALA A 226 35.81 6.38 -17.17
C ALA A 226 37.18 6.20 -17.84
N GLN A 227 37.23 5.31 -18.84
CA GLN A 227 38.23 5.40 -19.88
C GLN A 227 37.83 6.54 -20.82
N GLU A 228 38.84 7.26 -21.28
CA GLU A 228 38.73 8.43 -22.15
C GLU A 228 37.80 8.21 -23.35
N PRO A 229 37.14 9.27 -23.85
CA PRO A 229 36.07 9.19 -24.83
C PRO A 229 36.58 8.62 -26.16
N SER A 230 36.45 7.31 -26.33
CA SER A 230 36.41 6.70 -27.65
C SER A 230 35.17 7.24 -28.34
N ASN A 231 35.38 7.92 -29.46
CA ASN A 231 34.35 8.52 -30.30
C ASN A 231 33.48 7.39 -30.90
N VAL A 232 32.47 6.93 -30.15
CA VAL A 232 31.57 5.83 -30.54
C VAL A 232 30.21 6.41 -30.91
N ASP A 233 29.71 6.01 -32.08
CA ASP A 233 28.46 6.46 -32.66
C ASP A 233 27.25 6.22 -31.72
N PRO A 234 26.48 7.27 -31.34
CA PRO A 234 25.34 7.18 -30.43
C PRO A 234 24.17 6.32 -30.95
N GLN A 235 24.19 5.90 -32.23
CA GLN A 235 23.18 4.98 -32.76
C GLN A 235 23.36 3.53 -32.29
N VAL A 236 24.57 3.13 -31.89
CA VAL A 236 24.89 1.73 -31.53
C VAL A 236 24.87 1.50 -30.01
N MET A 237 24.82 2.57 -29.21
CA MET A 237 24.84 2.48 -27.75
C MET A 237 23.59 1.83 -27.15
N THR A 238 23.83 1.03 -26.12
CA THR A 238 22.79 0.46 -25.25
C THR A 238 22.18 1.54 -24.34
N PRO A 239 20.96 1.32 -23.79
CA PRO A 239 20.33 2.28 -22.87
C PRO A 239 21.15 2.57 -21.61
N GLY A 240 22.00 1.64 -21.18
CA GLY A 240 22.91 1.82 -20.04
C GLY A 240 24.04 2.80 -20.38
N GLU A 241 24.70 2.59 -21.52
CA GLU A 241 25.79 3.45 -21.99
C GLU A 241 25.31 4.87 -22.28
N LEU A 242 24.12 5.03 -22.87
CA LEU A 242 23.51 6.34 -23.11
C LEU A 242 23.26 7.13 -21.81
N ARG A 243 22.95 6.45 -20.70
CA ARG A 243 22.75 7.11 -19.40
C ARG A 243 24.07 7.48 -18.75
N THR A 244 25.10 6.67 -18.93
CA THR A 244 26.46 6.99 -18.47
C THR A 244 27.00 8.23 -19.20
N GLU A 245 26.79 8.33 -20.51
CA GLU A 245 27.22 9.48 -21.31
C GLU A 245 26.44 10.76 -20.96
N LEU A 246 25.12 10.66 -20.79
CA LEU A 246 24.30 11.79 -20.31
C LEU A 246 24.73 12.24 -18.91
N ALA A 247 25.09 11.31 -18.02
CA ALA A 247 25.59 11.63 -16.69
C ALA A 247 26.97 12.29 -16.73
N ALA A 248 27.87 11.86 -17.63
CA ALA A 248 29.16 12.50 -17.86
C ALA A 248 29.01 13.96 -18.33
N ARG A 249 27.96 14.24 -19.11
CA ARG A 249 27.57 15.59 -19.54
C ARG A 249 26.68 16.34 -18.53
N GLY A 250 26.57 15.83 -17.30
CA GLY A 250 25.88 16.49 -16.19
C GLY A 250 24.35 16.38 -16.20
N VAL A 251 23.76 15.56 -17.07
CA VAL A 251 22.30 15.40 -17.21
C VAL A 251 21.81 14.13 -16.54
N SER A 252 21.20 14.26 -15.36
CA SER A 252 20.56 13.14 -14.68
C SER A 252 19.20 12.84 -15.33
N THR A 253 19.00 11.62 -15.84
CA THR A 253 17.71 11.18 -16.39
C THR A 253 17.23 9.90 -15.72
N SER A 254 15.92 9.80 -15.48
CA SER A 254 15.26 8.58 -14.96
C SER A 254 14.68 7.70 -16.07
N SER A 255 14.77 8.14 -17.33
CA SER A 255 14.19 7.44 -18.47
C SER A 255 14.96 6.16 -18.79
N GLN A 256 14.24 5.08 -19.09
CA GLN A 256 14.80 3.81 -19.56
C GLN A 256 14.62 3.62 -21.08
N ASP A 257 13.97 4.56 -21.76
CA ASP A 257 13.66 4.46 -23.19
C ASP A 257 14.86 4.95 -24.03
N ALA A 258 15.43 4.03 -24.83
CA ALA A 258 16.57 4.29 -25.70
C ALA A 258 16.34 5.45 -26.67
N LYS A 259 15.11 5.60 -27.21
CA LYS A 259 14.81 6.64 -28.19
C LYS A 259 14.85 8.03 -27.55
N ARG A 260 14.36 8.14 -26.32
CA ARG A 260 14.34 9.38 -25.56
C ARG A 260 15.74 9.78 -25.08
N LEU A 261 16.55 8.81 -24.66
CA LEU A 261 17.93 9.03 -24.26
C LEU A 261 18.79 9.54 -25.44
N ARG A 262 18.62 8.96 -26.64
CA ARG A 262 19.31 9.44 -27.85
C ARG A 262 18.90 10.86 -28.24
N GLN A 263 17.62 11.20 -28.13
CA GLN A 263 17.14 12.55 -28.41
C GLN A 263 17.76 13.58 -27.47
N LEU A 264 17.82 13.28 -26.17
CA LEU A 264 18.45 14.16 -25.18
C LEU A 264 19.95 14.37 -25.48
N LEU A 265 20.65 13.31 -25.84
CA LEU A 265 22.08 13.37 -26.17
C LEU A 265 22.32 14.18 -27.46
N ALA A 266 21.46 14.03 -28.47
CA ALA A 266 21.50 14.83 -29.69
C ALA A 266 21.19 16.31 -29.43
N THR A 267 20.24 16.64 -28.56
CA THR A 267 19.93 18.04 -28.18
C THR A 267 21.13 18.71 -27.50
N ILE A 268 21.82 17.99 -26.62
CA ILE A 268 23.00 18.51 -25.90
C ILE A 268 24.19 18.71 -26.86
N ALA A 269 24.44 17.73 -27.73
CA ALA A 269 25.48 17.87 -28.76
C ALA A 269 25.22 19.06 -29.70
N GLN A 270 23.94 19.36 -30.00
CA GLN A 270 23.58 20.53 -30.80
C GLN A 270 23.78 21.85 -30.04
N SER A 271 23.50 21.91 -28.73
CA SER A 271 23.76 23.11 -27.94
C SER A 271 25.25 23.44 -27.78
N GLU A 272 26.10 22.43 -27.70
CA GLU A 272 27.57 22.58 -27.63
C GLU A 272 28.20 23.09 -28.94
N LEU A 273 27.49 23.00 -30.06
CA LEU A 273 27.93 23.48 -31.38
C LEU A 273 27.51 24.93 -31.69
N THR A 274 26.69 25.52 -30.82
CA THR A 274 26.14 26.88 -30.98
C THR A 274 26.70 27.92 -30.00
N GLU A 275 27.64 27.53 -29.15
CA GLU A 275 28.51 28.43 -28.36
C GLU A 275 29.90 28.54 -28.99
#